data_AF-A0A0C1RD43-F1
#
_entry.id   AF-A0A0C1RD43-F1
#
_cell.length_a   1.000
_cell.length_b   1.000
_cell.length_c   1.000
_cell.angle_alpha   90.00
_cell.angle_beta   90.00
_cell.angle_gamma   90.00
#
_symmetry.space_group_name_H-M   'P 1'
#
loop_
_entity.id
_entity.type
_entity.pdbx_description
1 polymer ?
#
loop_
_entity_poly.entity_id
_entity_poly.type
_entity_poly.pdbx_seq_one_letter_code
_entity_poly.pdbx_strand_id
1 'polypeptide(L)'
;MSKSEREKNEIKKEASKLLATGASQSDVARKLGISRQLLSYWCKSQEFQQEVVEAKQLLQKRMPKEEPPALKPVPTAPEIHPKISDRQRMREQELLLLNDLQSCLLDQLKEEGSIKSVALLLKLSERRCKLLGLDQKPFEIAEAYQILAEEGVLPASQVNYISERISDFQEDLRQSYENSLASLPE
;
A
#
# COMPACT_ATOMS: atom_id res chain seq x y z
N MET A 1 4.29 19.81 -39.91
CA MET A 1 4.83 19.58 -38.55
C MET A 1 5.53 20.83 -38.08
N SER A 2 5.08 21.39 -36.95
CA SER A 2 5.72 22.54 -36.30
C SER A 2 7.09 22.13 -35.73
N LYS A 3 8.05 23.06 -35.64
CA LYS A 3 9.38 22.79 -35.03
C LYS A 3 9.25 22.17 -33.63
N SER A 4 8.22 22.56 -32.87
CA SER A 4 7.94 22.05 -31.53
C SER A 4 7.46 20.59 -31.49
N GLU A 5 6.80 20.10 -32.55
CA GLU A 5 6.33 18.70 -32.60
C GLU A 5 7.48 17.73 -32.88
N ARG A 6 8.46 18.16 -33.68
CA ARG A 6 9.65 17.36 -33.99
C ARG A 6 10.50 17.15 -32.74
N GLU A 7 10.73 18.22 -31.99
CA GLU A 7 11.47 18.19 -30.72
C GLU A 7 10.82 17.26 -29.70
N LYS A 8 9.49 17.31 -29.55
CA LYS A 8 8.76 16.39 -28.66
C LYS A 8 8.90 14.92 -29.05
N ASN A 9 8.89 14.63 -30.35
CA ASN A 9 9.04 13.28 -30.86
C ASN A 9 10.49 12.76 -30.68
N GLU A 10 11.48 13.62 -30.80
CA GLU A 10 12.88 13.28 -30.51
C GLU A 10 13.09 12.95 -29.04
N ILE A 11 12.56 13.80 -28.14
CA ILE A 11 12.61 13.56 -26.69
C ILE A 11 11.92 12.24 -26.31
N LYS A 12 10.76 11.93 -26.92
CA LYS A 12 10.04 10.68 -26.70
C LYS A 12 10.88 9.46 -27.15
N LYS A 13 11.52 9.52 -28.32
CA LYS A 13 12.42 8.46 -28.81
C LYS A 13 13.67 8.29 -27.95
N GLU A 14 14.20 9.36 -27.38
CA GLU A 14 15.34 9.28 -26.49
C GLU A 14 14.95 8.69 -25.12
N ALA A 15 13.76 9.06 -24.62
CA ALA A 15 13.19 8.48 -23.42
C ALA A 15 13.00 6.95 -23.54
N SER A 16 12.49 6.47 -24.68
CA SER A 16 12.26 5.03 -24.87
C SER A 16 13.57 4.23 -24.90
N LYS A 17 14.63 4.77 -25.51
CA LYS A 17 15.98 4.17 -25.48
C LYS A 17 16.57 4.09 -24.07
N LEU A 18 16.45 5.17 -23.29
CA LEU A 18 16.96 5.20 -21.91
C LEU A 18 16.19 4.25 -20.98
N LEU A 19 14.88 4.12 -21.18
CA LEU A 19 14.10 3.11 -20.45
C LEU A 19 14.47 1.68 -20.87
N ALA A 20 14.75 1.46 -22.15
CA ALA A 20 15.17 0.16 -22.66
C ALA A 20 16.54 -0.31 -22.12
N THR A 21 17.43 0.62 -21.76
CA THR A 21 18.71 0.31 -21.09
C THR A 21 18.57 0.09 -19.57
N GLY A 22 17.36 0.23 -19.01
CA GLY A 22 17.06 -0.03 -17.61
C GLY A 22 17.13 1.20 -16.69
N ALA A 23 17.22 2.42 -17.23
CA ALA A 23 17.20 3.64 -16.40
C ALA A 23 15.83 3.84 -15.72
N SER A 24 15.83 4.37 -14.50
CA SER A 24 14.58 4.67 -13.79
C SER A 24 13.86 5.86 -14.42
N GLN A 25 12.53 5.93 -14.30
CA GLN A 25 11.74 7.05 -14.82
C GLN A 25 12.22 8.41 -14.26
N SER A 26 12.66 8.44 -13.01
CA SER A 26 13.19 9.66 -12.38
C SER A 26 14.48 10.14 -13.04
N ASP A 27 15.37 9.21 -13.41
CA ASP A 27 16.64 9.52 -14.05
C ASP A 27 16.46 9.94 -15.50
N VAL A 28 15.52 9.29 -16.22
CA VAL A 28 15.16 9.65 -17.59
C VAL A 28 14.54 11.04 -17.64
N ALA A 29 13.60 11.34 -16.74
CA ALA A 29 12.97 12.66 -16.66
C ALA A 29 14.00 13.77 -16.39
N ARG A 30 14.94 13.53 -15.47
CA ARG A 30 16.03 14.46 -15.16
C ARG A 30 16.97 14.66 -16.35
N LYS A 31 17.39 13.58 -17.02
CA LYS A 31 18.32 13.66 -18.17
C LYS A 31 17.73 14.40 -19.36
N LEU A 32 16.43 14.26 -19.60
CA LEU A 32 15.74 14.86 -20.74
C LEU A 32 15.09 16.21 -20.42
N GLY A 33 15.24 16.71 -19.19
CA GLY A 33 14.66 17.99 -18.77
C GLY A 33 13.13 18.02 -18.81
N ILE A 34 12.47 16.87 -18.68
CA ILE A 34 11.01 16.74 -18.71
C ILE A 34 10.44 16.42 -17.32
N SER A 35 9.16 16.72 -17.12
CA SER A 35 8.50 16.37 -15.86
C SER A 35 8.28 14.85 -15.77
N ARG A 36 8.40 14.31 -14.54
CA ARG A 36 8.12 12.89 -14.27
C ARG A 36 6.66 12.52 -14.59
N GLN A 37 5.73 13.46 -14.44
CA GLN A 37 4.32 13.28 -14.79
C GLN A 37 4.12 13.08 -16.30
N LEU A 38 4.84 13.84 -17.14
CA LEU A 38 4.81 13.68 -18.59
C LEU A 38 5.33 12.31 -19.02
N LEU A 39 6.45 11.86 -18.44
CA LEU A 39 7.00 10.53 -18.71
C LEU A 39 6.06 9.41 -18.23
N SER A 40 5.42 9.58 -17.07
CA SER A 40 4.40 8.64 -16.57
C SER A 40 3.19 8.56 -17.50
N TYR A 41 2.75 9.70 -18.06
CA TYR A 41 1.70 9.74 -19.06
C TYR A 41 2.09 8.97 -20.33
N TRP A 42 3.32 9.14 -20.84
CA TRP A 42 3.80 8.36 -21.98
C TRP A 42 3.88 6.86 -21.67
N CYS A 43 4.35 6.46 -20.49
CA CYS A 43 4.39 5.06 -20.08
C CYS A 43 3.01 4.38 -19.99
N LYS A 44 1.91 5.14 -19.92
CA LYS A 44 0.54 4.60 -19.99
C LYS A 44 0.05 4.37 -21.42
N SER A 45 0.69 4.98 -22.42
CA SER A 45 0.36 4.78 -23.83
C SER A 45 0.94 3.47 -24.34
N GLN A 46 0.10 2.66 -25.01
CA GLN A 46 0.48 1.38 -25.57
C GLN A 46 1.56 1.52 -26.66
N GLU A 47 1.48 2.58 -27.47
CA GLU A 47 2.46 2.88 -28.52
C GLU A 47 3.87 3.08 -27.94
N PHE A 48 3.97 3.83 -26.84
CA PHE A 48 5.26 4.11 -26.21
C PHE A 48 5.84 2.87 -25.50
N GLN A 49 4.99 2.02 -24.93
CA GLN A 49 5.43 0.74 -24.37
C GLN A 49 6.00 -0.18 -25.46
N GLN A 50 5.37 -0.22 -26.64
CA GLN A 50 5.88 -0.97 -27.79
C GLN A 50 7.24 -0.42 -28.23
N GLU A 51 7.40 0.90 -28.35
CA GLU A 51 8.69 1.53 -28.67
C GLU A 51 9.82 1.15 -27.69
N VAL A 52 9.53 1.07 -26.38
CA VAL A 52 10.50 0.65 -25.35
C VAL A 52 10.89 -0.83 -25.52
N VAL A 53 9.93 -1.69 -25.81
CA VAL A 53 10.17 -3.13 -26.04
C VAL A 53 10.99 -3.34 -27.31
N GLU A 54 10.67 -2.65 -28.39
CA GLU A 54 11.43 -2.68 -29.64
C GLU A 54 12.86 -2.18 -29.44
N ALA A 55 13.04 -1.06 -28.72
CA ALA A 55 14.36 -0.54 -28.39
C ALA A 55 15.17 -1.56 -27.56
N LYS A 56 14.54 -2.28 -26.62
CA LYS A 56 15.17 -3.32 -25.82
C LYS A 56 15.60 -4.52 -26.67
N GLN A 57 14.75 -4.96 -27.60
CA GLN A 57 15.06 -6.05 -28.54
C GLN A 57 16.20 -5.67 -29.50
N LEU A 58 16.25 -4.41 -29.96
CA LEU A 58 17.34 -3.91 -30.79
C LEU A 58 18.68 -3.88 -30.05
N LEU A 59 18.68 -3.51 -28.77
CA LEU A 59 19.87 -3.57 -27.92
C LEU A 59 20.33 -5.02 -27.73
N GLN A 60 19.40 -5.94 -27.56
CA GLN A 60 19.70 -7.37 -27.40
C GLN A 60 20.22 -8.01 -28.70
N LYS A 61 19.76 -7.56 -29.88
CA LYS A 61 20.26 -8.01 -31.19
C LYS A 61 21.65 -7.47 -31.54
N ARG A 62 22.08 -6.36 -30.93
CA ARG A 62 23.39 -5.72 -31.18
C ARG A 62 24.51 -6.28 -30.32
N MET A 63 24.21 -7.06 -29.28
CA MET A 63 25.22 -7.79 -28.52
C MET A 63 25.19 -9.25 -28.96
N PRO A 64 26.24 -9.77 -29.63
CA PRO A 64 26.36 -11.20 -29.79
C PRO A 64 26.48 -11.81 -28.39
N LYS A 65 25.75 -12.91 -28.20
CA LYS A 65 25.72 -13.74 -27.00
C LYS A 65 27.14 -14.18 -26.65
N GLU A 66 27.83 -13.43 -25.79
CA GLU A 66 29.04 -13.91 -25.13
C GLU A 66 28.65 -15.02 -24.16
N GLU A 67 29.15 -16.22 -24.44
CA GLU A 67 29.18 -17.30 -23.47
C GLU A 67 29.95 -16.83 -22.23
N PRO A 68 29.47 -17.13 -21.01
CA PRO A 68 30.14 -16.69 -19.80
C PRO A 68 31.49 -17.40 -19.67
N PRO A 69 32.63 -16.68 -19.54
CA PRO A 69 33.88 -17.30 -19.19
C PRO A 69 33.80 -17.85 -17.76
N ALA A 70 34.38 -19.02 -17.55
CA ALA A 70 34.43 -19.72 -16.28
C ALA A 70 34.82 -18.77 -15.12
N LEU A 71 33.92 -18.70 -14.13
CA LEU A 71 34.06 -17.89 -12.92
C LEU A 71 35.34 -18.29 -12.17
N LYS A 72 36.33 -17.40 -12.14
CA LYS A 72 37.29 -17.36 -11.02
C LYS A 72 36.50 -16.95 -9.77
N PRO A 73 36.78 -17.49 -8.57
CA PRO A 73 36.09 -17.10 -7.35
C PRO A 73 36.41 -15.62 -7.08
N VAL A 74 35.46 -14.75 -7.40
CA VAL A 74 35.50 -13.33 -7.09
C VAL A 74 35.31 -13.22 -5.57
N PRO A 75 36.14 -12.44 -4.86
CA PRO A 75 35.95 -12.20 -3.44
C PRO A 75 34.54 -11.68 -3.20
N THR A 76 33.84 -12.33 -2.27
CA THR A 76 32.48 -12.03 -1.82
C THR A 76 32.22 -10.53 -1.89
N ALA A 77 31.42 -10.12 -2.88
CA ALA A 77 30.95 -8.75 -2.99
C ALA A 77 30.30 -8.40 -1.64
N PRO A 78 30.63 -7.24 -1.03
CA PRO A 78 29.98 -6.83 0.20
C PRO A 78 28.47 -6.85 -0.05
N GLU A 79 27.72 -7.53 0.82
CA GLU A 79 26.27 -7.59 0.76
C GLU A 79 25.74 -6.16 0.62
N ILE A 80 25.29 -5.81 -0.58
CA ILE A 80 24.64 -4.54 -0.82
C ILE A 80 23.28 -4.69 -0.16
N HIS A 81 23.21 -4.42 1.14
CA HIS A 81 21.94 -4.25 1.82
C HIS A 81 21.20 -3.15 1.06
N PRO A 82 20.04 -3.44 0.46
CA PRO A 82 19.27 -2.41 -0.22
C PRO A 82 19.04 -1.30 0.79
N LYS A 83 19.48 -0.08 0.48
CA LYS A 83 19.24 1.08 1.34
C LYS A 83 17.74 1.17 1.58
N ILE A 84 17.31 0.77 2.78
CA ILE A 84 15.92 0.80 3.20
C ILE A 84 15.48 2.26 2.99
N SER A 85 14.49 2.45 2.11
CA SER A 85 13.95 3.78 1.86
C SER A 85 13.44 4.36 3.17
N ASP A 86 13.61 5.67 3.40
CA ASP A 86 13.06 6.34 4.59
C ASP A 86 11.57 6.05 4.79
N ARG A 87 10.83 5.90 3.68
CA ARG A 87 9.41 5.51 3.71
C ARG A 87 9.20 4.12 4.31
N GLN A 88 10.08 3.17 4.00
CA GLN A 88 10.00 1.81 4.53
C GLN A 88 10.41 1.77 6.00
N ARG A 89 11.42 2.54 6.38
CA ARG A 89 11.81 2.74 7.78
C ARG A 89 10.67 3.31 8.64
N MET A 90 9.97 4.33 8.13
CA MET A 90 8.80 4.92 8.80
C MET A 90 7.66 3.91 8.94
N ARG A 91 7.41 3.07 7.93
CA ARG A 91 6.41 1.99 8.03
C ARG A 91 6.78 0.96 9.10
N GLU A 92 8.05 0.56 9.17
CA GLU A 92 8.54 -0.38 10.19
C GLU A 92 8.40 0.20 11.60
N GLN A 93 8.75 1.47 11.80
CA GLN A 93 8.55 2.16 13.07
C GLN A 93 7.07 2.24 13.47
N GLU A 94 6.20 2.55 12.51
CA GLU A 94 4.77 2.59 12.78
C GLU A 94 4.22 1.19 13.15
N LEU A 95 4.67 0.13 12.46
CA LEU A 95 4.29 -1.24 12.80
C LEU A 95 4.74 -1.66 14.22
N LEU A 96 5.90 -1.19 14.67
CA LEU A 96 6.38 -1.41 16.04
C LEU A 96 5.46 -0.73 17.07
N LEU A 97 5.13 0.54 16.86
CA LEU A 97 4.20 1.26 17.75
C LEU A 97 2.80 0.61 17.80
N LEU A 98 2.34 0.11 16.65
CA LEU A 98 1.08 -0.63 16.57
C LEU A 98 1.13 -1.97 17.34
N ASN A 99 2.26 -2.67 17.34
CA ASN A 99 2.44 -3.88 18.17
C ASN A 99 2.38 -3.56 19.66
N ASP A 100 3.07 -2.51 20.09
CA ASP A 100 3.08 -2.11 21.51
C ASP A 100 1.68 -1.73 21.98
N LEU A 101 0.96 -0.95 21.17
CA LEU A 101 -0.41 -0.56 21.47
C LEU A 101 -1.38 -1.75 21.47
N GLN A 102 -1.18 -2.73 20.57
CA GLN A 102 -1.97 -3.96 20.57
C GLN A 102 -1.80 -4.73 21.87
N SER A 103 -0.57 -4.89 22.36
CA SER A 103 -0.30 -5.58 23.63
C SER A 103 -1.06 -4.93 24.79
N CYS A 104 -0.98 -3.60 24.91
CA CYS A 104 -1.69 -2.84 25.94
C CYS A 104 -3.22 -3.02 25.86
N LEU A 105 -3.79 -2.98 24.65
CA LEU A 105 -5.24 -3.13 24.46
C LEU A 105 -5.71 -4.57 24.74
N LEU A 106 -4.90 -5.58 24.45
CA LEU A 106 -5.21 -6.97 24.76
C LEU A 106 -5.23 -7.23 26.27
N ASP A 107 -4.31 -6.62 27.01
CA ASP A 107 -4.29 -6.73 28.47
C ASP A 107 -5.52 -6.06 29.09
N GLN A 108 -5.87 -4.85 28.64
CA GLN A 108 -7.13 -4.19 29.05
C GLN A 108 -8.38 -4.98 28.69
N LEU A 109 -8.39 -5.64 27.52
CA LEU A 109 -9.52 -6.46 27.11
C LEU A 109 -9.68 -7.69 28.01
N LYS A 110 -8.58 -8.31 28.43
CA LYS A 110 -8.60 -9.47 29.35
C LYS A 110 -9.03 -9.09 30.75
N GLU A 111 -8.60 -7.94 31.25
CA GLU A 111 -8.89 -7.48 32.61
C GLU A 111 -10.31 -6.90 32.73
N GLU A 112 -10.72 -6.04 31.79
CA GLU A 112 -11.94 -5.24 31.91
C GLU A 112 -13.04 -5.62 30.91
N GLY A 113 -12.74 -6.39 29.85
CA GLY A 113 -13.72 -6.72 28.81
C GLY A 113 -14.21 -5.48 28.03
N SER A 114 -13.40 -4.43 27.95
CA SER A 114 -13.83 -3.13 27.41
C SER A 114 -14.13 -3.17 25.91
N ILE A 115 -15.37 -2.82 25.54
CA ILE A 115 -15.83 -2.69 24.14
C ILE A 115 -14.98 -1.64 23.38
N LYS A 116 -14.54 -0.59 24.07
CA LYS A 116 -13.66 0.43 23.49
C LYS A 116 -12.32 -0.16 23.06
N SER A 117 -11.77 -1.09 23.84
CA SER A 117 -10.52 -1.77 23.50
C SER A 117 -10.68 -2.64 22.26
N VAL A 118 -11.83 -3.29 22.06
CA VAL A 118 -12.13 -4.02 20.83
C VAL A 118 -12.26 -3.10 19.62
N ALA A 119 -12.99 -1.98 19.76
CA ALA A 119 -13.10 -0.99 18.69
C ALA A 119 -11.72 -0.45 18.26
N LEU A 120 -10.83 -0.22 19.21
CA LEU A 120 -9.46 0.23 18.94
C LEU A 120 -8.62 -0.88 18.28
N LEU A 121 -8.73 -2.13 18.73
CA LEU A 121 -8.04 -3.28 18.12
C LEU A 121 -8.43 -3.47 16.65
N LEU A 122 -9.70 -3.25 16.30
CA LEU A 122 -10.16 -3.29 14.90
C LEU A 122 -9.54 -2.18 14.06
N LYS A 123 -9.51 -0.94 14.56
CA LYS A 123 -8.84 0.16 13.85
C LYS A 123 -7.34 -0.08 13.69
N LEU A 124 -6.73 -0.70 14.68
CA LEU A 124 -5.32 -1.07 14.68
C LEU A 124 -5.04 -2.15 13.62
N SER A 125 -5.87 -3.19 13.54
CA SER A 125 -5.74 -4.25 12.53
C SER A 125 -5.92 -3.71 11.11
N GLU A 126 -6.91 -2.83 10.88
CA GLU A 126 -7.09 -2.14 9.61
C GLU A 126 -5.87 -1.32 9.19
N ARG A 127 -5.30 -0.56 10.15
CA ARG A 127 -4.10 0.24 9.87
C ARG A 127 -2.91 -0.65 9.53
N ARG A 128 -2.73 -1.78 10.22
CA ARG A 128 -1.67 -2.76 9.89
C ARG A 128 -1.85 -3.34 8.49
N CYS A 129 -3.06 -3.71 8.12
CA CYS A 129 -3.35 -4.23 6.78
C CYS A 129 -2.98 -3.19 5.70
N LYS A 130 -3.36 -1.92 5.90
CA LYS A 130 -2.98 -0.81 5.00
C LYS A 130 -1.47 -0.61 4.89
N LEU A 131 -0.74 -0.73 6.01
CA LEU A 131 0.73 -0.60 6.02
C LEU A 131 1.43 -1.77 5.30
N LEU A 132 0.88 -2.97 5.43
CA LEU A 132 1.38 -4.19 4.80
C LEU A 132 0.90 -4.35 3.35
N GLY A 133 -0.02 -3.51 2.87
CA GLY A 133 -0.60 -3.63 1.53
C GLY A 133 -1.53 -4.84 1.39
N LEU A 134 -2.13 -5.28 2.50
CA LEU A 134 -3.14 -6.32 2.51
C LEU A 134 -4.50 -5.68 2.25
N ASP A 135 -5.16 -6.11 1.17
CA ASP A 135 -6.56 -5.73 0.90
C ASP A 135 -7.47 -6.60 1.77
N GLN A 136 -7.79 -6.10 2.96
CA GLN A 136 -8.84 -6.65 3.82
C GLN A 136 -10.04 -5.71 3.88
N LYS A 137 -11.23 -6.30 3.99
CA LYS A 137 -12.45 -5.51 4.22
C LYS A 137 -12.40 -4.90 5.63
N PRO A 138 -12.89 -3.67 5.82
CA PRO A 138 -13.11 -3.14 7.15
C PRO A 138 -14.14 -4.01 7.87
N PHE A 139 -13.85 -4.38 9.11
CA PHE A 139 -14.77 -5.17 9.93
C PHE A 139 -15.51 -4.24 10.88
N GLU A 140 -16.83 -4.40 10.98
CA GLU A 140 -17.60 -3.77 12.04
C GLU A 140 -17.41 -4.52 13.36
N ILE A 141 -17.60 -3.83 14.49
CA ILE A 141 -17.41 -4.43 15.83
C ILE A 141 -18.28 -5.68 16.00
N ALA A 142 -19.55 -5.60 15.57
CA ALA A 142 -20.47 -6.73 15.65
C ALA A 142 -20.01 -7.92 14.81
N GLU A 143 -19.58 -7.67 13.57
CA GLU A 143 -19.10 -8.70 12.65
C GLU A 143 -17.82 -9.38 13.17
N ALA A 144 -16.88 -8.60 13.71
CA ALA A 144 -15.68 -9.15 14.32
C ALA A 144 -15.98 -10.02 15.54
N TYR A 145 -16.91 -9.60 16.39
CA TYR A 145 -17.34 -10.40 17.53
C TYR A 145 -18.06 -11.69 17.12
N GLN A 146 -18.88 -11.63 16.08
CA GLN A 146 -19.55 -12.81 15.54
C GLN A 146 -18.53 -13.83 15.02
N ILE A 147 -17.51 -13.39 14.27
CA ILE A 147 -16.42 -14.26 13.80
C ILE A 147 -15.67 -14.88 14.99
N LEU A 148 -15.32 -14.07 16.01
CA LEU A 148 -14.61 -14.58 17.19
C LEU A 148 -15.45 -15.59 17.99
N ALA A 149 -16.78 -15.46 17.97
CA ALA A 149 -17.71 -16.41 18.56
C ALA A 149 -17.77 -17.71 17.74
N GLU A 150 -17.91 -17.61 16.42
CA GLU A 150 -17.96 -18.74 15.48
C GLU A 150 -16.67 -19.57 15.53
N GLU A 151 -15.52 -18.92 15.67
CA GLU A 151 -14.20 -19.56 15.81
C GLU A 151 -13.94 -20.10 17.24
N GLY A 152 -14.90 -19.96 18.16
CA GLY A 152 -14.79 -20.48 19.53
C GLY A 152 -13.74 -19.76 20.40
N VAL A 153 -13.31 -18.56 19.99
CA VAL A 153 -12.30 -17.76 20.71
C VAL A 153 -12.94 -17.04 21.91
N LEU A 154 -14.23 -16.70 21.83
CA LEU A 154 -14.96 -16.03 22.90
C LEU A 154 -16.01 -16.93 23.58
N PRO A 155 -16.20 -16.82 24.91
CA PRO A 155 -17.28 -17.50 25.61
C PRO A 155 -18.66 -17.00 25.15
N ALA A 156 -19.62 -17.90 24.97
CA ALA A 156 -20.98 -17.57 24.52
C ALA A 156 -21.70 -16.52 25.39
N SER A 157 -21.36 -16.43 26.68
CA SER A 157 -21.89 -15.42 27.60
C SER A 157 -21.48 -13.99 27.23
N GLN A 158 -20.27 -13.80 26.70
CA GLN A 158 -19.78 -12.49 26.27
C GLN A 158 -20.42 -12.07 24.94
N VAL A 159 -20.65 -13.04 24.04
CA VAL A 159 -21.32 -12.81 22.74
C VAL A 159 -22.71 -12.22 22.93
N ASN A 160 -23.51 -12.80 23.82
CA ASN A 160 -24.86 -12.30 24.11
C ASN A 160 -24.82 -10.90 24.75
N TYR A 161 -23.93 -10.68 25.72
CA TYR A 161 -23.76 -9.38 26.38
C TYR A 161 -23.40 -8.26 25.38
N ILE A 162 -22.55 -8.57 24.42
CA ILE A 162 -22.10 -7.61 23.41
C ILE A 162 -23.17 -7.38 22.34
N SER A 163 -23.90 -8.41 21.94
CA SER A 163 -25.03 -8.28 21.02
C SER A 163 -26.12 -7.36 21.60
N GLU A 164 -26.45 -7.53 22.88
CA GLU A 164 -27.38 -6.66 23.61
C GLU A 164 -26.84 -5.23 23.69
N ARG A 165 -25.59 -5.04 24.13
CA ARG A 165 -24.97 -3.71 24.25
C ARG A 165 -24.79 -2.97 22.93
N ILE A 166 -24.50 -3.67 21.83
CA ILE A 166 -24.39 -3.06 20.50
C ILE A 166 -25.76 -2.61 20.02
N SER A 167 -26.80 -3.42 20.27
CA SER A 167 -28.19 -3.06 19.93
C SER A 167 -28.62 -1.80 20.69
N ASP A 168 -28.37 -1.76 22.01
CA ASP A 168 -28.64 -0.59 22.85
C ASP A 168 -27.94 0.67 22.30
N PHE A 169 -26.67 0.55 21.93
CA PHE A 169 -25.88 1.68 21.43
C PHE A 169 -26.34 2.17 20.04
N GLN A 170 -26.77 1.25 19.17
CA GLN A 170 -27.35 1.59 17.88
C GLN A 170 -28.70 2.31 18.04
N GLU A 171 -29.50 1.88 19.01
CA GLU A 171 -30.79 2.49 19.32
C GLU A 171 -30.62 3.89 19.94
N ASP A 172 -29.66 4.06 20.85
CA ASP A 172 -29.27 5.37 21.41
C ASP A 172 -28.80 6.34 20.31
N LEU A 173 -27.94 5.87 19.39
CA LEU A 173 -27.47 6.67 18.27
C LEU A 173 -28.62 7.10 17.37
N ARG A 174 -29.54 6.18 17.06
CA ARG A 174 -30.73 6.45 16.26
C ARG A 174 -31.63 7.49 16.91
N GLN A 175 -31.93 7.35 18.19
CA GLN A 175 -32.72 8.33 18.95
C GLN A 175 -32.04 9.70 19.00
N SER A 176 -30.71 9.75 19.18
CA SER A 176 -29.98 11.03 19.15
C SER A 176 -30.13 11.74 17.80
N TYR A 177 -30.15 10.98 16.70
CA TYR A 177 -30.29 11.51 15.35
C TYR A 177 -31.72 12.01 15.08
N GLU A 178 -32.72 11.24 15.49
CA GLU A 178 -34.14 11.62 15.40
C GLU A 178 -34.43 12.89 16.22
N ASN A 179 -33.88 13.00 17.43
CA ASN A 179 -33.97 14.20 18.27
C ASN A 179 -33.24 15.40 17.66
N SER A 180 -32.10 15.19 17.00
CA SER A 180 -31.35 16.25 16.33
C SER A 180 -32.04 16.74 15.05
N LEU A 181 -32.82 15.89 14.37
CA LEU A 181 -33.64 16.27 13.22
C LEU A 181 -34.89 17.04 13.65
N ALA A 182 -35.53 16.64 14.76
CA ALA A 182 -36.73 17.28 15.29
C ALA A 182 -36.48 18.69 15.87
N SER A 183 -35.21 19.06 16.10
CA SER A 183 -34.82 20.35 16.68
C SER A 183 -34.34 21.39 15.65
N LEU A 184 -34.37 21.06 14.35
CA LEU A 184 -34.10 22.03 13.29
C LEU A 184 -35.34 22.92 13.07
N PRO A 185 -35.22 24.25 13.16
CA PRO A 185 -36.33 25.15 12.85
C PRO A 185 -36.66 25.11 11.35
N GLU A 186 -37.95 25.07 11.03
CA GLU A 186 -38.50 25.15 9.66
C GLU A 186 -38.09 26.43 8.91
#